data_AF-A0A914NVK9-F1
#
_entry.id   AF-A0A914NVK9-F1
#
_cell.length_a   1.000
_cell.length_b   1.000
_cell.length_c   1.000
_cell.angle_alpha   90.00
_cell.angle_beta   90.00
_cell.angle_gamma   90.00
#
_symmetry.space_group_name_H-M   'P 1'
#
loop_
_entity.id
_entity.type
_entity.pdbx_description
1 polymer ?
#
loop_
_entity_poly.entity_id
_entity_poly.type
_entity_poly.pdbx_seq_one_letter_code
_entity_poly.pdbx_strand_id
1 'polypeptide(L)'
;LIESNAGEKSNRLDTEQAEIKLIYERVKKLLDIIGVLDFNIEEYSKKKAELTTFLEKSQEKQKELEKSLEEFAKNAEIFCTKIANIQSKREEYSKKIKEIGPLPADAHGAYDKLPLKQLDKRLTEAMNHLKKYENVNKKACEQFIQAASQKDDLSRRVNELQKNEQAIKDLLTVLENRRYETLHLTFKQVAKYFSEVFRKLIPNGSANL
;
A
#
# COMPACT_ATOMS: atom_id res chain seq x y z
N LEU A 1 109.03 -66.67 -43.43
CA LEU A 1 108.73 -65.67 -42.36
C LEU A 1 108.17 -64.33 -42.90
N ILE A 2 108.40 -63.96 -44.16
CA ILE A 2 107.91 -62.67 -44.71
C ILE A 2 106.48 -62.78 -45.28
N GLU A 3 106.07 -63.93 -45.83
CA GLU A 3 104.71 -64.14 -46.37
C GLU A 3 103.61 -64.22 -45.29
N SER A 4 103.93 -64.75 -44.10
CA SER A 4 103.00 -64.78 -42.95
C SER A 4 102.65 -63.39 -42.44
N ASN A 5 103.60 -62.46 -42.48
CA ASN A 5 103.45 -61.08 -42.00
C ASN A 5 102.68 -60.20 -43.01
N ALA A 6 102.77 -60.53 -44.31
CA ALA A 6 101.97 -59.90 -45.36
C ALA A 6 100.49 -60.36 -45.28
N GLY A 7 100.24 -61.64 -45.02
CA GLY A 7 98.89 -62.16 -44.80
C GLY A 7 98.22 -61.64 -43.53
N GLU A 8 98.95 -61.52 -42.42
CA GLU A 8 98.45 -60.92 -41.17
C GLU A 8 98.17 -59.41 -41.29
N LYS A 9 99.00 -58.67 -42.04
CA LYS A 9 98.75 -57.25 -42.34
C LYS A 9 97.57 -57.05 -43.29
N SER A 10 97.40 -57.92 -44.29
CA SER A 10 96.23 -57.91 -45.18
C SER A 10 94.95 -58.19 -44.40
N ASN A 11 94.94 -59.25 -43.58
CA ASN A 11 93.79 -59.58 -42.73
C ASN A 11 93.47 -58.47 -41.73
N ARG A 12 94.47 -57.78 -41.16
CA ARG A 12 94.25 -56.61 -40.28
C ARG A 12 93.67 -55.41 -41.03
N LEU A 13 94.18 -55.11 -42.22
CA LEU A 13 93.64 -54.06 -43.09
C LEU A 13 92.20 -54.36 -43.50
N ASP A 14 91.87 -55.61 -43.81
CA ASP A 14 90.52 -56.03 -44.17
C ASP A 14 89.57 -55.94 -42.96
N THR A 15 90.03 -56.27 -41.75
CA THR A 15 89.23 -56.09 -40.52
C THR A 15 89.00 -54.62 -40.18
N GLU A 16 90.02 -53.77 -40.31
CA GLU A 16 89.90 -52.32 -40.08
C GLU A 16 89.00 -51.66 -41.14
N GLN A 17 89.07 -52.11 -42.40
CA GLN A 17 88.16 -51.66 -43.47
C GLN A 17 86.71 -52.09 -43.21
N ALA A 18 86.49 -53.28 -42.65
CA ALA A 18 85.16 -53.74 -42.26
C ALA A 18 84.60 -52.93 -41.07
N GLU A 19 85.43 -52.60 -40.08
CA GLU A 19 85.05 -51.73 -38.96
C GLU A 19 84.74 -50.31 -39.41
N ILE A 20 85.53 -49.73 -40.32
CA ILE A 20 85.26 -48.41 -40.90
C ILE A 20 83.93 -48.41 -41.64
N LYS A 21 83.61 -49.45 -42.42
CA LYS A 21 82.31 -49.59 -43.08
C LYS A 21 81.15 -49.65 -42.10
N LEU A 22 81.28 -50.44 -41.03
CA LEU A 22 80.26 -50.53 -39.97
C LEU A 22 80.06 -49.19 -39.24
N ILE A 23 81.15 -48.48 -38.95
CA ILE A 23 81.10 -47.14 -38.35
C ILE A 23 80.43 -46.16 -39.33
N TYR A 24 80.74 -46.23 -40.62
CA TYR A 24 80.13 -45.37 -41.65
C TYR A 24 78.62 -45.61 -41.78
N GLU A 25 78.18 -46.87 -41.77
CA GLU A 25 76.76 -47.22 -41.75
C GLU A 25 76.06 -46.73 -40.48
N ARG A 26 76.74 -46.82 -39.32
CA ARG A 26 76.21 -46.32 -38.05
C ARG A 26 76.11 -44.80 -38.03
N VAL A 27 77.11 -44.09 -38.56
CA VAL A 27 77.09 -42.63 -38.73
C VAL A 27 75.96 -42.22 -39.67
N LYS A 28 75.76 -42.95 -40.78
CA LYS A 28 74.65 -42.70 -41.71
C LYS A 28 73.29 -42.86 -41.02
N LYS A 29 73.09 -43.94 -40.26
CA LYS A 29 71.85 -44.14 -39.47
C LYS A 29 71.64 -43.04 -38.43
N LEU A 30 72.71 -42.58 -37.77
CA LEU A 30 72.63 -41.48 -36.80
C LEU A 30 72.26 -40.15 -37.48
N LEU A 31 72.82 -39.86 -38.66
CA LEU A 31 72.45 -38.68 -39.46
C LEU A 31 70.98 -38.73 -39.89
N ASP A 32 70.47 -39.88 -40.33
CA ASP A 32 69.05 -40.06 -40.67
C ASP A 32 68.15 -39.82 -39.44
N ILE A 33 68.55 -40.34 -38.27
CA ILE A 33 67.81 -40.13 -37.01
C ILE A 33 67.84 -38.65 -36.60
N ILE A 34 68.97 -37.96 -36.74
CA ILE A 34 69.09 -36.52 -36.45
C ILE A 34 68.14 -35.73 -37.36
N GLY A 35 68.10 -36.03 -38.66
CA GLY A 35 67.17 -35.36 -39.58
C GLY A 35 65.70 -35.55 -39.22
N VAL A 36 65.31 -36.76 -38.78
CA VAL A 36 63.94 -37.03 -38.28
C VAL A 36 63.67 -36.29 -36.97
N LEU A 37 64.65 -36.22 -36.06
CA LEU A 37 64.51 -35.46 -34.82
C LEU A 37 64.39 -33.96 -35.07
N ASP A 38 65.17 -33.40 -36.00
CA ASP A 38 65.09 -31.99 -36.40
C ASP A 38 63.71 -31.66 -37.00
N PHE A 39 63.19 -32.54 -37.87
CA PHE A 39 61.83 -32.40 -38.41
C PHE A 39 60.77 -32.40 -37.31
N ASN A 40 60.86 -33.35 -36.37
CA ASN A 40 59.94 -33.42 -35.23
C ASN A 40 60.04 -32.17 -34.34
N ILE A 41 61.24 -31.65 -34.09
CA ILE A 41 61.45 -30.41 -33.32
C ILE A 41 60.75 -29.24 -34.01
N GLU A 42 60.89 -29.11 -35.33
CA GLU A 42 60.23 -28.05 -36.08
C GLU A 42 58.69 -28.17 -36.01
N GLU A 43 58.15 -29.38 -36.16
CA GLU A 43 56.71 -29.65 -36.05
C GLU A 43 56.18 -29.34 -34.64
N TYR A 44 56.88 -29.77 -33.59
CA TYR A 44 56.51 -29.45 -32.20
C TYR A 44 56.61 -27.95 -31.91
N SER A 45 57.57 -27.24 -32.50
CA SER A 45 57.68 -25.79 -32.37
C SER A 45 56.48 -25.06 -32.98
N LYS A 46 56.02 -25.51 -34.16
CA LYS A 46 54.83 -24.96 -34.84
C LYS A 46 53.57 -25.20 -34.02
N LYS A 47 53.37 -26.44 -33.55
CA LYS A 47 52.23 -26.78 -32.66
C LYS A 47 52.26 -25.97 -31.37
N LYS A 48 53.43 -25.78 -30.76
CA LYS A 48 53.58 -24.94 -29.56
C LYS A 48 53.16 -23.51 -29.84
N ALA A 49 53.61 -22.92 -30.96
CA ALA A 49 53.23 -21.56 -31.35
C ALA A 49 51.72 -21.42 -31.57
N GLU A 50 51.10 -22.37 -32.28
CA GLU A 50 49.65 -22.41 -32.48
C GLU A 50 48.88 -22.50 -31.16
N LEU A 51 49.27 -23.43 -30.28
CA LEU A 51 48.68 -23.58 -28.94
C LEU A 51 48.82 -22.31 -28.10
N THR A 52 49.98 -21.64 -28.11
CA THR A 52 50.15 -20.37 -27.39
C THR A 52 49.24 -19.27 -27.91
N THR A 53 49.11 -19.11 -29.25
CA THR A 53 48.20 -18.10 -29.82
C THR A 53 46.73 -18.41 -29.54
N PHE A 54 46.35 -19.69 -29.51
CA PHE A 54 44.99 -20.10 -29.13
C PHE A 54 44.71 -19.84 -27.65
N LEU A 55 45.69 -20.07 -26.78
CA LEU A 55 45.61 -19.81 -25.35
C LEU A 55 45.46 -18.31 -25.07
N GLU A 56 46.26 -17.47 -25.73
CA GLU A 56 46.15 -16.00 -25.64
C GLU A 56 44.76 -15.50 -26.06
N LYS A 57 44.25 -15.95 -27.22
CA LYS A 57 42.90 -15.61 -27.68
C LYS A 57 41.80 -16.06 -26.72
N SER A 58 41.98 -17.22 -26.10
CA SER A 58 41.01 -17.74 -25.13
C SER A 58 41.04 -16.94 -23.83
N GLN A 59 42.22 -16.53 -23.36
CA GLN A 59 42.37 -15.66 -22.20
C GLN A 59 41.79 -14.26 -22.44
N GLU A 60 41.95 -13.72 -23.64
CA GLU A 60 41.37 -12.42 -23.99
C GLU A 60 39.83 -12.47 -23.97
N LYS A 61 39.24 -13.49 -24.60
CA LYS A 61 37.78 -13.74 -24.52
C LYS A 61 37.28 -13.94 -23.09
N GLN A 62 38.04 -14.66 -22.26
CA GLN A 62 37.69 -14.84 -20.86
C GLN A 62 37.62 -13.49 -20.14
N LYS A 63 38.62 -12.63 -20.32
CA LYS A 63 38.65 -11.29 -19.70
C LYS A 63 37.51 -10.40 -20.20
N GLU A 64 37.14 -10.47 -21.47
CA GLU A 64 35.98 -9.73 -22.00
C GLU A 64 34.66 -10.21 -21.39
N LEU A 65 34.48 -11.53 -21.28
CA LEU A 65 33.30 -12.11 -20.64
C LEU A 65 33.20 -11.76 -19.16
N GLU A 66 34.32 -11.77 -18.43
CA GLU A 66 34.38 -11.36 -17.02
C GLU A 66 33.98 -9.89 -16.85
N LYS A 67 34.49 -8.98 -17.69
CA LYS A 67 34.08 -7.57 -17.68
C LYS A 67 32.59 -7.39 -17.96
N SER A 68 32.09 -8.09 -18.98
CA SER A 68 30.67 -8.05 -19.33
C SER A 68 29.80 -8.57 -18.19
N LEU A 69 30.22 -9.65 -17.52
CA LEU A 69 29.53 -10.20 -16.35
C LEU A 69 29.47 -9.18 -15.20
N GLU A 70 30.57 -8.48 -14.90
CA GLU A 70 30.59 -7.44 -13.88
C GLU A 70 29.65 -6.27 -14.21
N GLU A 71 29.58 -5.85 -15.48
CA GLU A 71 28.65 -4.81 -15.93
C GLU A 71 27.19 -5.27 -15.79
N PHE A 72 26.88 -6.51 -16.18
CA PHE A 72 25.55 -7.09 -15.98
C PHE A 72 25.18 -7.20 -14.50
N ALA A 73 26.12 -7.59 -13.64
CA ALA A 73 25.89 -7.67 -12.20
C ALA A 73 25.57 -6.29 -11.59
N LYS A 74 26.34 -5.25 -11.95
CA LYS A 74 26.06 -3.86 -11.53
C LYS A 74 24.69 -3.37 -12.00
N ASN A 75 24.35 -3.64 -13.26
CA ASN A 75 23.04 -3.28 -13.80
C ASN A 75 21.91 -4.02 -13.10
N ALA A 76 22.08 -5.30 -12.81
CA ALA A 76 21.11 -6.09 -12.06
C ALA A 76 20.86 -5.51 -10.66
N GLU A 77 21.91 -5.07 -9.96
CA GLU A 77 21.79 -4.43 -8.65
C GLU A 77 20.99 -3.11 -8.72
N ILE A 78 21.25 -2.28 -9.74
CA ILE A 78 20.48 -1.06 -10.01
C ILE A 78 18.99 -1.38 -10.28
N PHE A 79 18.70 -2.43 -11.05
CA PHE A 79 17.33 -2.84 -11.30
C PHE A 79 16.65 -3.38 -10.04
N CYS A 80 17.34 -4.19 -9.23
CA CYS A 80 16.83 -4.69 -7.96
C CYS A 80 16.46 -3.55 -7.00
N THR A 81 17.34 -2.56 -6.82
CA THR A 81 17.06 -1.39 -5.98
C THR A 81 15.90 -0.56 -6.52
N LYS A 82 15.81 -0.38 -7.85
CA LYS A 82 14.69 0.31 -8.49
C LYS A 82 13.36 -0.44 -8.30
N ILE A 83 13.35 -1.76 -8.42
CA ILE A 83 12.18 -2.61 -8.17
C ILE A 83 11.75 -2.49 -6.71
N ALA A 84 12.67 -2.62 -5.76
CA ALA A 84 12.38 -2.48 -4.34
C ALA A 84 11.75 -1.13 -4.01
N ASN A 85 12.29 -0.03 -4.57
CA ASN A 85 11.73 1.31 -4.41
C ASN A 85 10.32 1.45 -4.99
N ILE A 86 10.06 0.89 -6.16
CA ILE A 86 8.72 0.93 -6.79
C ILE A 86 7.73 0.08 -5.97
N GLN A 87 8.14 -1.08 -5.47
CA GLN A 87 7.31 -1.93 -4.61
C GLN A 87 6.95 -1.22 -3.30
N SER A 88 7.93 -0.61 -2.63
CA SER A 88 7.70 0.18 -1.42
C SER A 88 6.70 1.32 -1.66
N LYS A 89 6.87 2.09 -2.75
CA LYS A 89 5.92 3.13 -3.14
C LYS A 89 4.53 2.57 -3.43
N ARG A 90 4.43 1.42 -4.12
CA ARG A 90 3.15 0.75 -4.40
C ARG A 90 2.43 0.38 -3.12
N GLU A 91 3.14 -0.14 -2.12
CA GLU A 91 2.58 -0.47 -0.82
C GLU A 91 2.11 0.77 -0.06
N GLU A 92 2.89 1.86 -0.08
CA GLU A 92 2.51 3.13 0.51
C GLU A 92 1.22 3.68 -0.11
N TYR A 93 1.13 3.71 -1.44
CA TYR A 93 -0.08 4.15 -2.13
C TYR A 93 -1.27 3.20 -1.88
N SER A 94 -1.03 1.89 -1.79
CA SER A 94 -2.07 0.91 -1.44
C SER A 94 -2.64 1.14 -0.04
N LYS A 95 -1.78 1.47 0.94
CA LYS A 95 -2.22 1.87 2.29
C LYS A 95 -3.04 3.15 2.26
N LYS A 96 -2.55 4.19 1.58
CA LYS A 96 -3.29 5.47 1.40
C LYS A 96 -4.66 5.28 0.76
N ILE A 97 -4.76 4.42 -0.27
CA ILE A 97 -6.05 4.11 -0.91
C ILE A 97 -7.01 3.43 0.08
N LYS A 98 -6.52 2.51 0.92
CA LYS A 98 -7.35 1.86 1.95
C LYS A 98 -7.81 2.83 3.04
N GLU A 99 -6.97 3.78 3.43
CA GLU A 99 -7.29 4.80 4.45
C GLU A 99 -8.36 5.80 4.00
N ILE A 100 -8.39 6.16 2.71
CA ILE A 100 -9.41 7.05 2.13
C ILE A 100 -10.80 6.39 2.15
N GLY A 101 -10.87 5.06 2.27
CA GLY A 101 -12.11 4.30 2.32
C GLY A 101 -12.62 3.87 0.94
N PRO A 102 -13.71 3.09 0.91
CA PRO A 102 -14.27 2.56 -0.33
C PRO A 102 -14.85 3.68 -1.19
N LEU A 103 -14.62 3.59 -2.50
CA LEU A 103 -15.17 4.54 -3.47
C LEU A 103 -16.71 4.38 -3.52
N PRO A 104 -17.50 5.47 -3.48
CA PRO A 104 -18.94 5.40 -3.67
C PRO A 104 -19.31 4.76 -5.01
N ALA A 105 -20.39 3.96 -5.04
CA ALA A 105 -20.84 3.27 -6.25
C ALA A 105 -21.11 4.23 -7.42
N ASP A 106 -21.63 5.42 -7.13
CA ASP A 106 -21.94 6.46 -8.12
C ASP A 106 -20.68 7.10 -8.76
N ALA A 107 -19.51 6.91 -8.14
CA ALA A 107 -18.24 7.45 -8.63
C ALA A 107 -17.43 6.43 -9.45
N HIS A 108 -17.85 5.16 -9.48
CA HIS A 108 -17.21 4.15 -10.33
C HIS A 108 -17.45 4.48 -11.82
N GLY A 109 -16.37 4.53 -12.61
CA GLY A 109 -16.45 4.78 -14.05
C GLY A 109 -16.48 6.25 -14.47
N ALA A 110 -16.80 7.18 -13.56
CA ALA A 110 -16.95 8.60 -13.89
C ALA A 110 -15.62 9.26 -14.34
N TYR A 111 -14.49 8.76 -13.82
CA TYR A 111 -13.17 9.34 -14.06
C TYR A 111 -12.19 8.42 -14.81
N ASP A 112 -12.60 7.20 -15.15
CA ASP A 112 -11.72 6.16 -15.72
C ASP A 112 -11.14 6.54 -17.09
N LYS A 113 -11.84 7.40 -17.84
CA LYS A 113 -11.43 7.83 -19.19
C LYS A 113 -10.58 9.11 -19.20
N LEU A 114 -10.34 9.75 -18.05
CA LEU A 114 -9.59 11.00 -18.01
C LEU A 114 -8.07 10.75 -17.90
N PRO A 115 -7.25 11.51 -18.64
CA PRO A 115 -5.80 11.44 -18.49
C PRO A 115 -5.35 12.03 -17.16
N LEU A 116 -4.24 11.52 -16.61
CA LEU A 116 -3.70 11.90 -15.29
C LEU A 116 -3.61 13.42 -15.09
N LYS A 117 -3.14 14.15 -16.10
CA LYS A 117 -3.00 15.62 -16.06
C LYS A 117 -4.33 16.36 -15.89
N GLN A 118 -5.43 15.81 -16.43
CA GLN A 118 -6.76 16.39 -16.22
C GLN A 118 -7.32 16.01 -14.84
N LEU A 119 -7.01 14.79 -14.37
CA LEU A 119 -7.33 14.35 -13.01
C LEU A 119 -6.70 15.28 -11.96
N ASP A 120 -5.41 15.60 -12.12
CA ASP A 120 -4.66 16.49 -11.21
C ASP A 120 -5.25 17.89 -11.15
N LYS A 121 -5.66 18.44 -12.30
CA LYS A 121 -6.34 19.74 -12.35
C LYS A 121 -7.64 19.71 -11.56
N ARG A 122 -8.49 18.71 -11.80
CA ARG A 122 -9.76 18.55 -11.08
C ARG A 122 -9.55 18.32 -9.59
N LEU A 123 -8.54 17.55 -9.20
CA LEU A 123 -8.19 17.34 -7.79
C LEU A 123 -7.78 18.67 -7.13
N THR A 124 -6.97 19.47 -7.82
CA THR A 124 -6.53 20.79 -7.33
C THR A 124 -7.71 21.74 -7.20
N GLU A 125 -8.60 21.78 -8.19
CA GLU A 125 -9.85 22.55 -8.12
C GLU A 125 -10.72 22.12 -6.94
N ALA A 126 -10.94 20.81 -6.77
CA ALA A 126 -11.70 20.26 -5.65
C ALA A 126 -11.07 20.60 -4.30
N MET A 127 -9.74 20.50 -4.16
CA MET A 127 -9.01 20.92 -2.96
C MET A 127 -9.16 22.42 -2.68
N ASN A 128 -9.11 23.26 -3.70
CA ASN A 128 -9.31 24.70 -3.55
C ASN A 128 -10.75 25.04 -3.16
N HIS A 129 -11.73 24.31 -3.69
CA HIS A 129 -13.12 24.42 -3.23
C HIS A 129 -13.27 23.97 -1.77
N LEU A 130 -12.64 22.86 -1.38
CA LEU A 130 -12.70 22.35 -0.01
C LEU A 130 -12.09 23.34 1.00
N LYS A 131 -10.98 24.00 0.65
CA LYS A 131 -10.36 25.04 1.48
C LYS A 131 -11.30 26.21 1.80
N LYS A 132 -12.19 26.59 0.88
CA LYS A 132 -13.20 27.63 1.15
C LYS A 132 -14.13 27.27 2.31
N TYR A 133 -14.29 25.97 2.59
CA TYR A 133 -15.12 25.44 3.65
C TYR A 133 -14.31 24.97 4.87
N GLU A 134 -13.03 25.38 5.00
CA GLU A 134 -12.14 24.97 6.10
C GLU A 134 -12.71 25.36 7.48
N ASN A 135 -13.37 26.52 7.57
CA ASN A 135 -13.94 27.06 8.81
C ASN A 135 -15.42 26.72 9.04
N VAL A 136 -15.98 25.73 8.33
CA VAL A 136 -17.38 25.34 8.54
C VAL A 136 -17.51 24.52 9.83
N ASN A 137 -18.55 24.81 10.62
CA ASN A 137 -18.90 24.02 11.79
C ASN A 137 -19.33 22.60 11.39
N LYS A 138 -18.40 21.65 11.51
CA LYS A 138 -18.62 20.24 11.19
C LYS A 138 -19.72 19.59 12.03
N LYS A 139 -20.03 20.15 13.21
CA LYS A 139 -21.09 19.66 14.12
C LYS A 139 -22.45 20.32 13.86
N ALA A 140 -22.56 21.24 12.90
CA ALA A 140 -23.80 21.98 12.66
C ALA A 140 -24.99 21.05 12.36
N CYS A 141 -24.78 19.97 11.60
CA CYS A 141 -25.83 18.98 11.35
C CYS A 141 -26.30 18.29 12.63
N GLU A 142 -25.37 17.77 13.43
CA GLU A 142 -25.69 17.10 14.70
C GLU A 142 -26.38 18.06 15.67
N GLN A 143 -25.85 19.27 15.81
CA GLN A 143 -26.43 20.33 16.64
C GLN A 143 -27.82 20.72 16.15
N PHE A 144 -28.04 20.81 14.84
CA PHE A 144 -29.34 21.12 14.26
C PHE A 144 -30.36 20.01 14.56
N ILE A 145 -29.99 18.74 14.39
CA ILE A 145 -30.87 17.60 14.70
C ILE A 145 -31.25 17.62 16.19
N GLN A 146 -30.27 17.83 17.08
CA GLN A 146 -30.52 17.92 18.51
C GLN A 146 -31.41 19.10 18.87
N ALA A 147 -31.14 20.28 18.31
CA ALA A 147 -31.94 21.48 18.53
C ALA A 147 -33.37 21.36 17.98
N ALA A 148 -33.53 20.71 16.83
CA ALA A 148 -34.84 20.43 16.23
C ALA A 148 -35.66 19.50 17.13
N SER A 149 -35.06 18.41 17.64
CA SER A 149 -35.72 17.51 18.58
C SER A 149 -36.13 18.25 19.87
N GLN A 150 -35.24 19.06 20.44
CA GLN A 150 -35.54 19.85 21.64
C GLN A 150 -36.66 20.86 21.40
N LYS A 151 -36.68 21.51 20.23
CA LYS A 151 -37.76 22.42 19.84
C LYS A 151 -39.11 21.70 19.79
N ASP A 152 -39.15 20.51 19.20
CA ASP A 152 -40.37 19.72 19.11
C ASP A 152 -40.88 19.30 20.50
N ASP A 153 -40.00 18.84 21.38
CA ASP A 153 -40.35 18.48 22.77
C ASP A 153 -40.89 19.69 23.57
N LEU A 154 -40.21 20.83 23.46
CA LEU A 154 -40.66 22.07 24.09
C LEU A 154 -42.01 22.53 23.55
N SER A 155 -42.21 22.42 22.23
CA SER A 155 -43.49 22.80 21.60
C SER A 155 -44.63 21.91 22.09
N ARG A 156 -44.42 20.60 22.23
CA ARG A 156 -45.40 19.68 22.84
C ARG A 156 -45.74 20.09 24.27
N ARG A 157 -44.71 20.37 25.08
CA ARG A 157 -44.90 20.77 26.49
C ARG A 157 -45.65 22.10 26.63
N VAL A 158 -45.40 23.07 25.75
CA VAL A 158 -46.16 24.33 25.72
C VAL A 158 -47.63 24.07 25.40
N ASN A 159 -47.92 23.23 24.40
CA ASN A 159 -49.30 22.89 24.05
C ASN A 159 -50.03 22.15 25.20
N GLU A 160 -49.34 21.28 25.93
CA GLU A 160 -49.88 20.62 27.12
C GLU A 160 -50.16 21.60 28.26
N LEU A 161 -49.22 22.52 28.53
CA LEU A 161 -49.41 23.56 29.55
C LEU A 161 -50.59 24.47 29.22
N GLN A 162 -50.77 24.84 27.96
CA GLN A 162 -51.93 25.64 27.52
C GLN A 162 -53.26 24.89 27.74
N LYS A 163 -53.31 23.59 27.45
CA LYS A 163 -54.48 22.75 27.74
C LYS A 163 -54.77 22.67 29.23
N ASN A 164 -53.72 22.49 30.05
CA ASN A 164 -53.86 22.43 31.50
C ASN A 164 -54.33 23.77 32.08
N GLU A 165 -53.81 24.89 31.60
CA GLU A 165 -54.25 26.23 31.99
C GLU A 165 -55.74 26.42 31.70
N GLN A 166 -56.20 26.01 30.51
CA GLN A 166 -57.62 26.09 30.15
C GLN A 166 -58.47 25.22 31.08
N ALA A 167 -58.05 23.98 31.36
CA ALA A 167 -58.77 23.09 32.27
C ALA A 167 -58.87 23.64 33.69
N ILE A 168 -57.83 24.32 34.19
CA ILE A 168 -57.84 24.99 35.49
C ILE A 168 -58.82 26.17 35.49
N LYS A 169 -58.82 26.99 34.43
CA LYS A 169 -59.76 28.11 34.29
C LYS A 169 -61.20 27.62 34.27
N ASP A 170 -61.49 26.58 33.50
CA ASP A 170 -62.82 25.97 33.42
C ASP A 170 -63.27 25.44 34.79
N LEU A 171 -62.37 24.74 35.51
CA LEU A 171 -62.64 24.25 36.86
C LEU A 171 -62.91 25.40 37.84
N LEU A 172 -62.13 26.48 37.78
CA LEU A 172 -62.32 27.64 38.62
C LEU A 172 -63.71 28.26 38.41
N THR A 173 -64.13 28.41 37.15
CA THR A 173 -65.49 28.87 36.83
C THR A 173 -66.57 27.95 37.40
N VAL A 174 -66.40 26.62 37.31
CA VAL A 174 -67.35 25.67 37.91
C VAL A 174 -67.40 25.80 39.43
N LEU A 175 -66.25 25.95 40.09
CA LEU A 175 -66.18 26.13 41.54
C LEU A 175 -66.80 27.45 42.01
N GLU A 176 -66.58 28.53 41.27
CA GLU A 176 -67.19 29.83 41.55
C GLU A 176 -68.72 29.77 41.42
N ASN A 177 -69.23 29.17 40.34
CA ASN A 177 -70.67 28.98 40.15
C ASN A 177 -71.28 28.17 41.30
N ARG A 178 -70.65 27.04 41.67
CA ARG A 178 -71.12 26.20 42.79
C ARG A 178 -71.07 26.93 44.13
N ARG A 179 -70.07 27.79 44.35
CA ARG A 179 -69.98 28.67 45.53
C ARG A 179 -71.16 29.64 45.55
N TYR A 180 -71.44 30.32 44.44
CA TYR A 180 -72.55 31.27 44.34
C TYR A 180 -73.91 30.59 44.54
N GLU A 181 -74.13 29.42 43.93
CA GLU A 181 -75.36 28.63 44.12
C GLU A 181 -75.54 28.21 45.58
N THR A 182 -74.47 27.71 46.22
CA THR A 182 -74.50 27.30 47.63
C THR A 182 -74.79 28.50 48.52
N LEU A 183 -74.14 29.65 48.29
CA LEU A 183 -74.39 30.89 49.03
C LEU A 183 -75.84 31.37 48.87
N HIS A 184 -76.39 31.28 47.65
CA HIS A 184 -77.76 31.69 47.38
C HIS A 184 -78.77 30.75 48.05
N LEU A 185 -78.49 29.44 48.05
CA LEU A 185 -79.30 28.45 48.75
C LEU A 185 -79.27 28.64 50.27
N THR A 186 -78.08 28.85 50.85
CA THR A 186 -77.95 29.09 52.30
C THR A 186 -78.62 30.42 52.69
N PHE A 187 -78.47 31.47 51.90
CA PHE A 187 -79.17 32.74 52.15
C PHE A 187 -80.70 32.56 52.14
N LYS A 188 -81.24 31.84 51.15
CA LYS A 188 -82.68 31.50 51.10
C LYS A 188 -83.13 30.72 52.32
N GLN A 189 -82.34 29.75 52.78
CA GLN A 189 -82.65 28.97 53.98
C GLN A 189 -82.61 29.85 55.25
N VAL A 190 -81.58 30.68 55.40
CA VAL A 190 -81.46 31.62 56.52
C VAL A 190 -82.63 32.60 56.54
N ALA A 191 -83.00 33.18 55.39
CA ALA A 191 -84.16 34.07 55.28
C ALA A 191 -85.46 33.36 55.69
N LYS A 192 -85.69 32.12 55.21
CA LYS A 192 -86.86 31.31 55.58
C LYS A 192 -86.92 31.05 57.10
N TYR A 193 -85.82 30.58 57.69
CA TYR A 193 -85.76 30.30 59.13
C TYR A 193 -85.87 31.57 59.97
N PHE A 194 -85.29 32.68 59.52
CA PHE A 194 -85.44 33.97 60.18
C PHE A 194 -86.91 34.40 60.23
N SER A 195 -87.63 34.36 59.11
CA SER A 195 -89.06 34.69 59.07
C SER A 195 -89.90 33.75 59.94
N GLU A 196 -89.61 32.43 59.94
CA GLU A 196 -90.31 31.46 60.79
C GLU A 196 -90.08 31.71 62.29
N VAL A 197 -88.83 31.97 62.70
CA VAL A 197 -88.47 32.28 64.10
C VAL A 197 -89.07 33.61 64.53
N PHE A 198 -89.01 34.64 63.67
CA PHE A 198 -89.58 35.96 63.94
C PHE A 198 -91.09 35.90 64.17
N ARG A 199 -91.82 35.14 63.34
CA ARG A 199 -93.27 34.97 63.49
C ARG A 199 -93.66 34.23 64.76
N LYS A 200 -92.84 33.27 65.22
CA LYS A 200 -93.03 32.62 66.53
C LYS A 200 -92.83 33.59 67.70
N LEU A 201 -91.95 34.57 67.56
CA LEU A 201 -91.67 35.58 68.59
C LEU A 201 -92.68 36.73 68.60
N ILE A 202 -93.21 37.13 67.44
CA ILE A 202 -94.16 38.24 67.28
C ILE A 202 -95.38 37.77 66.45
N PRO A 203 -96.50 37.37 67.09
CA PRO A 203 -97.60 36.66 66.44
C PRO A 203 -98.28 37.40 65.26
N ASN A 204 -98.21 38.74 65.24
CA ASN A 204 -98.81 39.59 64.21
C ASN A 204 -97.77 40.35 63.36
N GLY A 205 -96.48 40.03 63.50
CA GLY A 205 -95.39 40.67 62.76
C GLY A 205 -94.88 39.82 61.60
N SER A 206 -94.43 40.46 60.52
CA SER A 206 -93.71 39.81 59.43
C SER A 206 -92.38 40.53 59.17
N ALA A 207 -91.29 39.77 59.01
CA ALA A 207 -89.98 40.29 58.64
C ALA A 207 -89.31 39.37 57.62
N ASN A 208 -88.63 39.97 56.64
CA ASN A 208 -87.88 39.28 55.57
C ASN A 208 -86.45 39.83 55.51
N LEU A 209 -85.52 38.98 55.06
CA LEU A 209 -84.07 39.25 54.93
C LEU A 209 -83.65 39.38 53.47
#